data_AF-A0A9N9I069-F1
#
_entry.id   AF-A0A9N9I069-F1
#
_cell.length_a   1.000
_cell.length_b   1.000
_cell.length_c   1.000
_cell.angle_alpha   90.00
_cell.angle_beta   90.00
_cell.angle_gamma   90.00
#
_symmetry.space_group_name_H-M   'P 1'
#
loop_
_entity.id
_entity.type
_entity.pdbx_description
1 polymer ?
#
loop_
_entity_poly.entity_id
_entity_poly.type
_entity_poly.pdbx_seq_one_letter_code
_entity_poly.pdbx_strand_id
1 'polypeptide(L)'
;MSKQLFTTRTEDILSRDAYLAAYKSKDGPAFTQYREHVLSALLSPYENRLFPTQLDALRKRFEVSLQELVNATPENVDVLLVESPKETSSFDDDGHLSLEEQRRLVQRAHFEQVFEKVRENVQLVVETQQKFKRPVHSAN
;
A
#
# COMPACT_ATOMS: atom_id res chain seq x y z
N MET A 1 -16.60 2.52 16.76
CA MET A 1 -16.49 3.62 15.77
C MET A 1 -15.05 4.01 15.39
N SER A 2 -14.02 3.71 16.19
CA SER A 2 -12.63 4.11 15.87
C SER A 2 -12.00 3.33 14.70
N LYS A 3 -12.31 2.04 14.51
CA LYS A 3 -11.72 1.20 13.45
C LYS A 3 -12.01 1.73 12.03
N GLN A 4 -13.26 2.12 11.74
CA GLN A 4 -13.64 2.68 10.44
C GLN A 4 -12.85 3.97 10.12
N LEU A 5 -12.65 4.86 11.10
CA LEU A 5 -11.87 6.10 10.89
C LEU A 5 -10.38 5.83 10.61
N PHE A 6 -9.81 4.75 11.16
CA PHE A 6 -8.44 4.34 10.85
C PHE A 6 -8.34 3.78 9.44
N THR A 7 -9.29 2.91 9.06
CA THR A 7 -9.35 2.33 7.71
C THR A 7 -9.46 3.42 6.65
N THR A 8 -10.36 4.40 6.82
CA THR A 8 -10.52 5.51 5.86
C THR A 8 -9.25 6.34 5.72
N ARG A 9 -8.58 6.70 6.83
CA ARG A 9 -7.33 7.46 6.76
C ARG A 9 -6.15 6.68 6.18
N THR A 10 -6.11 5.37 6.42
CA THR A 10 -5.12 4.50 5.78
C THR A 10 -5.36 4.44 4.27
N GLU A 11 -6.62 4.36 3.84
CA GLU A 11 -7.00 4.38 2.42
C GLU A 11 -6.75 5.74 1.76
N ASP A 12 -6.88 6.86 2.49
CA ASP A 12 -6.52 8.19 2.01
C ASP A 12 -5.01 8.32 1.71
N ILE A 13 -4.16 7.60 2.44
CA ILE A 13 -2.70 7.62 2.25
C ILE A 13 -2.25 6.57 1.24
N LEU A 14 -2.73 5.33 1.37
CA LEU A 14 -2.35 4.19 0.54
C LEU A 14 -3.59 3.41 0.11
N SER A 15 -4.16 3.82 -1.02
CA SER A 15 -5.23 3.10 -1.70
C SER A 15 -4.65 2.20 -2.80
N ARG A 16 -5.17 0.97 -2.90
CA ARG A 16 -4.80 0.02 -3.96
C ARG A 16 -5.11 0.59 -5.34
N ASP A 17 -6.28 1.17 -5.51
CA ASP A 17 -6.70 1.68 -6.82
C ASP A 17 -5.90 2.92 -7.22
N ALA A 18 -5.62 3.81 -6.27
CA ALA A 18 -4.77 4.97 -6.51
C ALA A 18 -3.33 4.56 -6.85
N TYR A 19 -2.79 3.55 -6.14
CA TYR A 19 -1.49 2.97 -6.44
C TYR A 19 -1.43 2.41 -7.87
N LEU A 20 -2.37 1.53 -8.22
CA LEU A 20 -2.39 0.88 -9.53
C LEU A 20 -2.62 1.89 -10.66
N ALA A 21 -3.49 2.89 -10.45
CA ALA A 21 -3.70 3.97 -11.42
C ALA A 21 -2.42 4.76 -11.68
N ALA A 22 -1.66 5.09 -10.62
CA ALA A 22 -0.38 5.79 -10.76
C ALA A 22 0.71 4.90 -11.38
N TYR A 23 0.77 3.61 -11.00
CA TYR A 23 1.77 2.65 -11.48
C TYR A 23 1.65 2.34 -12.97
N LYS A 24 0.47 2.52 -13.59
CA LYS A 24 0.31 2.43 -15.05
C LYS A 24 1.30 3.35 -15.81
N SER A 25 1.71 4.45 -15.17
CA SER A 25 2.80 5.31 -15.63
C SER A 25 4.04 5.15 -14.74
N LYS A 26 4.53 3.92 -14.57
CA LYS A 26 5.62 3.54 -13.63
C LYS A 26 6.81 4.51 -13.57
N ASP A 27 7.22 5.06 -14.71
CA ASP A 27 8.35 6.01 -14.82
C ASP A 27 7.89 7.44 -15.12
N GLY A 28 6.59 7.69 -15.02
CA GLY A 28 5.94 8.95 -15.31
C GLY A 28 5.81 9.86 -14.08
N PRO A 29 5.53 11.15 -14.32
CA PRO A 29 5.38 12.15 -13.26
C PRO A 29 4.26 11.79 -12.28
N ALA A 30 3.20 11.09 -12.72
CA ALA A 30 2.10 10.70 -11.86
C ALA A 30 2.53 9.67 -10.80
N PHE A 31 3.39 8.70 -11.14
CA PHE A 31 3.90 7.75 -10.14
C PHE A 31 4.86 8.42 -9.16
N THR A 32 5.72 9.33 -9.64
CA THR A 32 6.61 10.12 -8.77
C THR A 32 5.80 10.99 -7.80
N GLN A 33 4.77 11.67 -8.27
CA GLN A 33 3.87 12.48 -7.43
C GLN A 33 3.12 11.62 -6.41
N TYR A 34 2.64 10.45 -6.82
CA TYR A 34 2.01 9.49 -5.91
C TYR A 34 2.97 9.06 -4.80
N ARG A 35 4.21 8.68 -5.14
CA ARG A 35 5.23 8.31 -4.15
C ARG A 35 5.50 9.45 -3.16
N GLU A 36 5.66 10.68 -3.65
CA GLU A 36 5.92 11.84 -2.78
C GLU A 36 4.73 12.13 -1.85
N HIS A 37 3.50 12.02 -2.36
CA HIS A 37 2.29 12.18 -1.57
C HIS A 37 2.26 11.19 -0.39
N VAL A 38 2.50 9.90 -0.66
CA VAL A 38 2.53 8.86 0.38
C VAL A 38 3.63 9.16 1.42
N LEU A 39 4.84 9.48 0.97
CA LEU A 39 5.98 9.76 1.86
C LEU A 39 5.72 10.98 2.75
N SER A 40 5.21 12.07 2.17
CA SER A 40 4.88 13.29 2.91
C SER A 40 3.77 13.03 3.93
N ALA A 41 2.74 12.28 3.57
CA ALA A 41 1.66 11.92 4.50
C ALA A 41 2.18 11.09 5.69
N LEU A 42 3.09 10.14 5.44
CA LEU A 42 3.70 9.31 6.48
C LEU A 42 4.67 10.07 7.38
N LEU A 43 5.35 11.10 6.87
CA LEU A 43 6.33 11.90 7.62
C LEU A 43 5.72 13.07 8.38
N SER A 44 4.62 13.64 7.89
CA SER A 44 3.91 14.78 8.49
C SER A 44 3.72 14.73 10.02
N PRO A 45 3.50 13.56 10.67
CA PRO A 45 3.32 13.51 12.12
C PRO A 45 4.59 13.77 12.92
N TYR A 46 5.74 13.59 12.28
CA TYR A 46 7.06 13.56 12.90
C TYR A 46 7.87 14.82 12.63
N GLU A 47 7.48 15.64 11.64
CA GLU A 47 8.25 16.81 11.16
C GLU A 47 8.68 17.77 12.28
N ASN A 48 7.80 18.01 13.25
CA ASN A 48 8.07 18.93 14.37
C ASN A 48 8.66 18.23 15.61
N ARG A 49 9.03 16.95 15.51
CA ARG A 49 9.35 16.09 16.66
C ARG A 49 10.67 15.35 16.52
N LEU A 50 11.07 15.09 15.30
CA LEU A 50 12.33 14.44 14.96
C LEU A 50 13.29 15.48 14.41
N PHE A 51 14.58 15.30 14.69
CA PHE A 51 15.61 16.08 14.02
C PHE A 51 15.63 15.76 12.52
N PRO A 52 16.10 16.69 11.65
CA PRO A 52 16.15 16.47 10.21
C PRO A 52 16.79 15.13 9.80
N THR A 53 17.90 14.75 10.45
CA THR A 53 18.59 13.47 10.18
C THR A 53 17.76 12.23 10.53
N GLN A 54 16.90 12.32 11.55
CA GLN A 54 15.98 11.24 11.93
C GLN A 54 14.80 11.16 10.96
N LEU A 55 14.31 12.31 10.48
CA LEU A 55 13.28 12.36 9.43
C LEU A 55 13.79 11.75 8.14
N ASP A 56 15.01 12.08 7.71
CA ASP A 56 15.63 11.50 6.52
C ASP A 56 15.80 9.97 6.65
N ALA A 57 16.24 9.50 7.82
CA ALA A 57 16.36 8.07 8.08
C ALA A 57 14.99 7.36 8.02
N LEU A 58 13.94 7.99 8.57
CA LEU A 58 12.58 7.46 8.53
C LEU A 58 12.01 7.47 7.11
N ARG A 59 12.22 8.56 6.35
CA ARG A 59 11.85 8.69 4.94
C ARG A 59 12.43 7.54 4.11
N LYS A 60 13.74 7.29 4.25
CA LYS A 60 14.42 6.19 3.54
C LYS A 60 13.81 4.83 3.86
N ARG A 61 13.39 4.58 5.10
CA ARG A 61 12.72 3.32 5.47
C ARG A 61 11.38 3.17 4.75
N PHE A 62 10.57 4.23 4.69
CA PHE A 62 9.32 4.20 3.92
C PHE A 62 9.57 4.05 2.41
N GLU A 63 10.60 4.70 1.87
CA GLU A 63 11.01 4.54 0.47
C GLU A 63 11.36 3.09 0.13
N VAL A 64 12.08 2.39 1.01
CA VAL A 64 12.39 0.96 0.84
C VAL A 64 11.11 0.13 0.80
N SER A 65 10.17 0.33 1.73
CA SER A 65 8.89 -0.40 1.72
C SER A 65 8.05 -0.14 0.47
N LEU A 66 8.03 1.09 -0.03
CA LEU A 66 7.37 1.41 -1.30
C LEU A 66 8.07 0.78 -2.50
N GLN A 67 9.40 0.68 -2.45
CA GLN A 67 10.16 0.01 -3.50
C GLN A 67 9.94 -1.51 -3.49
N GLU A 68 9.81 -2.15 -2.33
CA GLU A 68 9.40 -3.55 -2.21
C GLU A 68 8.05 -3.78 -2.90
N LEU A 69 7.08 -2.89 -2.69
CA LEU A 69 5.78 -2.95 -3.37
C LEU A 69 5.90 -2.80 -4.89
N VAL A 70 6.73 -1.86 -5.37
CA VAL A 70 7.03 -1.70 -6.80
C VAL A 70 7.63 -2.96 -7.41
N ASN A 71 8.52 -3.63 -6.68
CA ASN A 71 9.18 -4.86 -7.14
C ASN A 71 8.22 -6.06 -7.14
N ALA A 72 7.26 -6.09 -6.21
CA ALA A 72 6.22 -7.12 -6.15
C ALA A 72 5.10 -6.90 -7.18
N THR A 73 5.01 -5.70 -7.77
CA THR A 73 4.00 -5.37 -8.77
C THR A 73 4.37 -6.00 -10.11
N PRO A 74 3.51 -6.85 -10.70
CA PRO A 74 3.76 -7.46 -12.01
C PRO A 74 3.87 -6.40 -13.10
N GLU A 75 4.69 -6.66 -14.12
CA GLU A 75 4.79 -5.78 -15.30
C GLU A 75 3.44 -5.61 -16.00
N ASN A 76 2.69 -6.71 -16.13
CA ASN A 76 1.31 -6.68 -16.58
C ASN A 76 0.36 -6.51 -15.38
N VAL A 77 -0.04 -5.26 -15.14
CA VAL A 77 -0.94 -4.89 -14.05
C VAL A 77 -2.34 -5.50 -14.21
N ASP A 78 -2.76 -5.87 -15.42
CA ASP A 78 -4.09 -6.44 -15.66
C ASP A 78 -4.29 -7.76 -14.89
N VAL A 79 -3.21 -8.49 -14.62
CA VAL A 79 -3.21 -9.70 -13.76
C VAL A 79 -3.74 -9.41 -12.36
N LEU A 80 -3.60 -8.17 -11.87
CA LEU A 80 -4.12 -7.72 -10.58
C LEU A 80 -5.57 -7.23 -10.65
N LEU A 81 -6.08 -6.93 -11.85
CA LEU A 81 -7.43 -6.41 -12.07
C LEU A 81 -8.45 -7.52 -12.37
N VAL A 82 -8.00 -8.66 -12.88
CA VAL A 82 -8.85 -9.81 -13.17
C VAL A 82 -9.28 -10.46 -11.86
N GLU A 83 -10.59 -10.46 -11.59
CA GLU A 83 -11.20 -11.26 -10.53
C GLU A 83 -10.86 -12.74 -10.77
N SER A 84 -10.71 -13.50 -9.69
CA SER A 84 -10.27 -14.90 -9.70
C SER A 84 -10.92 -15.70 -10.85
N PRO A 85 -10.27 -16.75 -11.40
CA PRO A 85 -10.68 -17.44 -12.63
C PRO A 85 -12.00 -18.24 -12.55
N LYS A 86 -12.98 -17.81 -11.75
CA LYS A 86 -14.26 -18.49 -11.54
C LYS A 86 -15.38 -18.07 -12.49
N GLU A 87 -15.22 -17.07 -13.35
CA GLU A 87 -16.36 -16.59 -14.15
C GLU A 87 -16.17 -16.58 -15.68
N THR A 88 -14.97 -16.81 -16.22
CA THR A 88 -14.77 -16.69 -17.68
C THR A 88 -14.00 -17.81 -18.37
N SER A 89 -13.27 -18.68 -17.67
CA SER A 89 -12.78 -19.91 -18.30
C SER A 89 -13.79 -21.02 -18.08
N SER A 90 -14.33 -21.54 -19.18
CA SER A 90 -14.85 -22.89 -19.22
C SER A 90 -13.81 -23.78 -18.56
N PHE A 91 -14.14 -24.35 -17.41
CA PHE A 91 -13.36 -25.43 -16.82
C PHE A 91 -13.17 -26.48 -17.91
N ASP A 92 -11.93 -26.67 -18.37
CA ASP A 92 -11.61 -27.86 -19.15
C ASP A 92 -11.95 -29.09 -18.29
N ASP A 93 -12.39 -30.18 -18.94
CA ASP A 93 -13.01 -31.39 -18.36
C ASP A 93 -12.21 -32.08 -17.21
N ASP A 94 -10.96 -31.67 -16.96
CA ASP A 94 -10.07 -32.22 -15.93
C ASP A 94 -9.86 -31.32 -14.69
N GLY A 95 -10.51 -30.15 -14.61
CA GLY A 95 -10.52 -29.33 -13.37
C GLY A 95 -9.17 -28.74 -12.92
N HIS A 96 -8.15 -28.74 -13.79
CA HIS A 96 -6.82 -28.24 -13.50
C HIS A 96 -6.56 -26.87 -14.18
N LEU A 97 -6.07 -25.90 -13.39
CA LEU A 97 -5.61 -24.62 -13.90
C LEU A 97 -4.37 -24.80 -14.80
N SER A 98 -4.33 -24.09 -15.92
CA SER A 98 -3.14 -23.98 -16.76
C SER A 98 -1.96 -23.37 -15.98
N LEU A 99 -0.72 -23.67 -16.42
CA LEU A 99 0.48 -23.08 -15.81
C LEU A 99 0.48 -21.54 -15.86
N GLU A 100 -0.15 -20.96 -16.88
CA GLU A 100 -0.28 -19.51 -17.01
C GLU A 100 -1.23 -18.94 -15.96
N GLU A 101 -2.37 -19.58 -15.72
CA GLU A 101 -3.31 -19.19 -14.66
C GLU A 101 -2.66 -19.35 -13.28
N GLN A 102 -1.93 -20.44 -13.04
CA GLN A 102 -1.18 -20.64 -11.80
C GLN A 102 -0.15 -19.51 -11.59
N ARG A 103 0.60 -19.13 -12.63
CA ARG A 103 1.57 -18.02 -12.56
C ARG A 103 0.88 -16.69 -12.22
N ARG A 104 -0.25 -16.40 -12.86
CA ARG A 104 -1.05 -15.19 -12.59
C ARG A 104 -1.53 -15.14 -11.13
N LEU A 105 -2.01 -16.27 -10.60
CA LEU A 105 -2.42 -16.38 -9.20
C LEU A 105 -1.26 -16.14 -8.23
N VAL A 106 -0.09 -16.72 -8.49
CA VAL A 106 1.10 -16.52 -7.63
C VAL A 106 1.56 -15.07 -7.66
N GLN A 107 1.62 -14.45 -8.84
CA GLN A 107 1.98 -13.03 -8.99
C GLN A 107 1.02 -12.11 -8.23
N ARG A 108 -0.29 -12.36 -8.35
CA ARG A 108 -1.31 -11.62 -7.62
C ARG A 108 -1.19 -11.82 -6.11
N ALA A 109 -1.08 -13.07 -5.64
CA ALA A 109 -0.95 -13.36 -4.22
C ALA A 109 0.30 -12.70 -3.62
N HIS A 110 1.43 -12.72 -4.34
CA HIS A 110 2.65 -12.05 -3.91
C HIS A 110 2.46 -10.53 -3.79
N PHE A 111 1.87 -9.89 -4.80
CA PHE A 111 1.55 -8.47 -4.75
C PHE A 111 0.64 -8.12 -3.56
N GLU A 112 -0.48 -8.83 -3.39
CA GLU A 112 -1.45 -8.53 -2.32
C GLU A 112 -0.82 -8.71 -0.93
N GLN A 113 0.03 -9.73 -0.75
CA GLN A 113 0.73 -9.93 0.52
C GLN A 113 1.68 -8.76 0.83
N VAL A 114 2.43 -8.27 -0.16
CA VAL A 114 3.34 -7.13 0.02
C VAL A 114 2.56 -5.83 0.21
N PHE A 115 1.47 -5.64 -0.55
CA PHE A 115 0.60 -4.47 -0.41
C PHE A 115 0.00 -4.38 1.00
N GLU A 116 -0.55 -5.48 1.51
CA GLU A 116 -1.15 -5.51 2.85
C GLU A 116 -0.10 -5.24 3.94
N LYS A 117 1.12 -5.78 3.82
CA LYS A 117 2.23 -5.47 4.74
C LYS A 117 2.56 -3.97 4.76
N VAL A 118 2.59 -3.30 3.59
CA VAL A 118 2.82 -1.85 3.54
C VAL A 118 1.63 -1.11 4.14
N ARG A 119 0.40 -1.55 3.87
CA ARG A 119 -0.84 -0.99 4.44
C ARG A 119 -0.87 -1.05 5.96
N GLU A 120 -0.46 -2.17 6.55
CA GLU A 120 -0.33 -2.32 8.01
C GLU A 120 0.65 -1.30 8.60
N ASN A 121 1.80 -1.07 7.95
CA ASN A 121 2.76 -0.05 8.37
C ASN A 121 2.16 1.36 8.30
N VAL A 122 1.40 1.69 7.24
CA VAL A 122 0.68 2.96 7.14
C VAL A 122 -0.34 3.09 8.28
N GLN A 123 -1.10 2.03 8.57
CA GLN A 123 -2.07 2.03 9.65
C GLN A 123 -1.42 2.30 11.01
N LEU A 124 -0.26 1.71 11.31
CA LEU A 124 0.48 2.00 12.53
C LEU A 124 0.82 3.50 12.65
N VAL A 125 1.25 4.13 11.56
CA VAL A 125 1.53 5.58 11.54
C VAL A 125 0.24 6.38 11.81
N VAL A 126 -0.87 6.06 11.12
CA VAL A 126 -2.17 6.73 11.34
C VAL A 126 -2.65 6.58 12.79
N GLU A 127 -2.46 5.41 13.39
CA GLU A 127 -2.79 5.17 14.80
C GLU A 127 -1.94 6.02 15.74
N THR A 128 -0.63 6.15 15.46
CA THR A 128 0.23 7.03 16.25
C THR A 128 -0.23 8.49 16.16
N GLN A 129 -0.59 8.99 14.97
CA GLN A 129 -1.14 10.35 14.80
C GLN A 129 -2.34 10.62 15.72
N GLN A 130 -3.26 9.66 15.86
CA GLN A 130 -4.42 9.82 16.75
C GLN A 130 -4.05 9.80 18.23
N LYS A 131 -3.16 8.89 18.65
CA LYS A 131 -2.71 8.84 20.06
C LYS A 131 -2.11 10.17 20.50
N PHE A 132 -1.41 10.84 19.60
CA PHE A 132 -0.80 12.14 19.87
C PHE A 132 -1.75 13.34 19.75
N LYS A 133 -2.95 13.18 19.17
CA LYS A 133 -3.98 14.23 19.12
C LYS A 133 -4.94 14.22 20.31
N ARG A 134 -4.90 13.19 21.17
CA ARG A 134 -5.69 13.20 22.41
C ARG A 134 -5.08 14.21 23.38
N PRO A 135 -5.81 15.26 23.81
CA PRO A 135 -5.35 16.09 24.91
C PRO A 135 -5.20 15.20 26.15
N VAL A 136 -4.08 15.36 26.85
CA VAL A 136 -3.93 14.87 28.23
C VAL A 136 -4.97 15.64 29.04
N HIS A 137 -6.19 15.11 29.16
CA HIS A 137 -7.10 15.61 30.17
C HIS A 137 -6.50 15.22 31.52
N SER A 138 -6.00 16.27 32.17
CA SER A 138 -5.66 16.35 33.58
C SER A 138 -6.58 15.47 34.41
N ALA A 139 -6.00 14.52 35.13
CA ALA A 139 -6.63 13.94 36.30
C ALA A 139 -5.82 14.46 37.50
N ASN A 140 -6.38 15.50 38.13
CA ASN A 140 -6.21 15.76 39.56
C ASN A 140 -6.83 14.61 40.35
#